data_AF-A0A2E9GPU0-F1
#
_entry.id   AF-A0A2E9GPU0-F1
#
_cell.length_a   1.000
_cell.length_b   1.000
_cell.length_c   1.000
_cell.angle_alpha   90.00
_cell.angle_beta   90.00
_cell.angle_gamma   90.00
#
_symmetry.space_group_name_H-M   'P 1'
#
loop_
_entity.id
_entity.type
_entity.pdbx_description
1 polymer ?
#
loop_
_entity_poly.entity_id
_entity_poly.type
_entity_poly.pdbx_seq_one_letter_code
_entity_poly.pdbx_strand_id
1 'polypeptide(L)'
;MQGFQWRGVAAYAHLFANLSHEKTDEILQWCGRELERGFRARRFDAVHTARVLVWCGAPCLPGARFEGAELLEALLIEQAADGGYGTRDRLRCSWDAMVALVNLAHTG
;
A
#
# COMPACT_ATOMS: atom_id res chain seq x y z
N MET A 1 -14.60 15.54 6.95
CA MET A 1 -14.47 14.60 5.81
C MET A 1 -14.07 13.23 6.36
N GLN A 2 -14.97 12.25 6.32
CA GLN A 2 -14.63 10.87 6.69
C GLN A 2 -13.66 10.32 5.65
N GLY A 3 -12.41 10.05 6.05
CA GLY A 3 -11.48 9.34 5.18
C GLY A 3 -11.94 7.91 4.94
N PHE A 4 -11.72 7.40 3.73
CA PHE A 4 -12.17 6.07 3.35
C PHE A 4 -11.43 4.98 4.13
N GLN A 5 -12.12 3.86 4.35
CA GLN A 5 -11.55 2.64 4.92
C GLN A 5 -10.54 2.04 3.93
N TRP A 6 -9.45 1.45 4.43
CA TRP A 6 -8.39 0.86 3.61
C TRP A 6 -8.94 -0.05 2.48
N ARG A 7 -9.91 -0.91 2.81
CA ARG A 7 -10.52 -1.84 1.86
C ARG A 7 -11.14 -1.16 0.64
N GLY A 8 -11.75 0.01 0.83
CA GLY A 8 -12.32 0.79 -0.26
C GLY A 8 -11.22 1.30 -1.19
N VAL A 9 -10.20 1.96 -0.62
CA VAL A 9 -9.05 2.46 -1.39
C VAL A 9 -8.36 1.33 -2.15
N ALA A 10 -8.13 0.19 -1.51
CA ALA A 10 -7.50 -0.97 -2.13
C ALA A 10 -8.32 -1.54 -3.30
N ALA A 11 -9.64 -1.64 -3.15
CA ALA A 11 -10.52 -2.14 -4.20
C ALA A 11 -10.54 -1.22 -5.43
N TYR A 12 -10.70 0.09 -5.22
CA TYR A 12 -10.66 1.07 -6.32
C TYR A 12 -9.29 1.10 -7.00
N ALA A 13 -8.20 1.13 -6.22
CA ALA A 13 -6.85 1.13 -6.77
C ALA A 13 -6.60 -0.12 -7.63
N HIS A 14 -6.90 -1.31 -7.11
CA HIS A 14 -6.70 -2.55 -7.85
C HIS A 14 -7.57 -2.61 -9.12
N LEU A 15 -8.85 -2.21 -9.05
CA LEU A 15 -9.74 -2.21 -10.20
C LEU A 15 -9.24 -1.28 -11.29
N PHE A 16 -9.01 -0.01 -10.97
CA PHE A 16 -8.67 1.01 -11.97
C PHE A 16 -7.21 0.95 -12.42
N ALA A 17 -6.32 0.28 -11.69
CA ALA A 17 -4.99 -0.06 -12.18
C ALA A 17 -5.02 -1.14 -13.28
N ASN A 18 -6.06 -1.98 -13.32
CA ASN A 18 -6.15 -3.13 -14.23
C ASN A 18 -7.27 -2.98 -15.28
N LEU A 19 -8.10 -1.94 -15.20
CA LEU A 19 -9.22 -1.71 -16.11
C LEU A 19 -9.10 -0.32 -16.76
N SER A 20 -9.23 -0.30 -18.09
CA SER A 20 -9.24 0.95 -18.85
C SER A 20 -10.59 1.65 -18.70
N HIS A 21 -10.57 2.87 -18.19
CA HIS A 21 -11.74 3.74 -18.04
C HIS A 21 -11.31 5.21 -18.13
N GLU A 22 -12.17 6.07 -18.67
CA GLU A 22 -11.88 7.51 -18.84
C GLU A 22 -11.59 8.26 -17.52
N LYS A 23 -12.03 7.69 -16.40
CA LYS A 23 -11.81 8.21 -15.04
C LYS A 23 -10.63 7.57 -14.30
N THR A 24 -9.90 6.65 -14.93
CA THR A 24 -8.82 5.90 -14.27
C THR A 24 -7.81 6.84 -13.61
N ASP A 25 -7.33 7.86 -14.32
CA ASP A 25 -6.31 8.77 -13.77
C ASP A 25 -6.83 9.56 -12.55
N GLU A 26 -8.05 10.09 -12.64
CA GLU A 26 -8.68 10.85 -11.57
C GLU A 26 -8.86 9.99 -10.31
N ILE A 27 -9.32 8.75 -10.49
CA ILE A 27 -9.56 7.79 -9.41
C ILE A 27 -8.24 7.31 -8.80
N LEU A 28 -7.25 6.96 -9.61
CA LEU A 28 -5.94 6.52 -9.10
C LEU A 28 -5.21 7.65 -8.37
N GLN A 29 -5.32 8.89 -8.85
CA GLN A 29 -4.81 10.06 -8.13
C GLN A 29 -5.48 10.25 -6.77
N TRP A 30 -6.79 10.04 -6.70
CA TRP A 30 -7.51 10.08 -5.43
C TRP A 30 -7.09 8.93 -4.51
N CYS A 31 -7.00 7.70 -5.02
CA CYS A 31 -6.54 6.54 -4.26
C CYS A 31 -5.13 6.75 -3.69
N GLY A 32 -4.19 7.30 -4.47
CA GLY A 32 -2.84 7.59 -3.99
C GLY A 32 -2.82 8.61 -2.85
N ARG A 33 -3.58 9.71 -2.95
CA ARG A 33 -3.70 10.70 -1.87
C ARG A 33 -4.33 10.10 -0.60
N GLU A 34 -5.35 9.27 -0.74
CA GLU A 34 -6.01 8.61 0.38
C GLU A 34 -5.11 7.57 1.05
N LEU A 35 -4.39 6.80 0.25
CA LEU A 35 -3.42 5.82 0.72
C LEU A 35 -2.30 6.51 1.51
N GLU A 36 -1.71 7.58 0.96
CA GLU A 36 -0.70 8.39 1.65
C GLU A 36 -1.24 8.98 2.94
N ARG A 37 -2.42 9.61 2.91
CA ARG A 37 -3.02 10.21 4.09
C ARG A 37 -3.26 9.17 5.19
N GLY A 38 -3.76 7.99 4.83
CA GLY A 38 -3.99 6.91 5.78
C GLY A 38 -2.70 6.36 6.38
N PHE A 39 -1.65 6.19 5.56
CA PHE A 39 -0.32 5.77 6.00
C PHE A 39 0.32 6.80 6.94
N ARG A 40 0.40 8.08 6.53
CA ARG A 40 0.98 9.16 7.36
C ARG A 40 0.22 9.38 8.67
N ALA A 41 -1.11 9.20 8.66
CA ALA A 41 -1.92 9.28 9.87
C ALA A 41 -1.88 8.01 10.74
N ARG A 42 -1.05 7.01 10.39
CA ARG A 42 -0.95 5.69 11.04
C ARG A 42 -2.30 4.96 11.15
N ARG A 43 -3.20 5.21 10.20
CA ARG A 43 -4.49 4.53 10.08
C ARG A 43 -4.39 3.28 9.24
N PHE A 44 -3.44 3.26 8.30
CA PHE A 44 -3.05 2.08 7.52
C PHE A 44 -1.63 1.73 7.92
N ASP A 45 -1.38 0.46 8.21
CA ASP A 45 -0.03 -0.04 8.46
C ASP A 45 0.75 -0.20 7.13
N ALA A 46 2.06 -0.39 7.24
CA ALA A 46 2.95 -0.51 6.09
C ALA A 46 2.60 -1.73 5.23
N VAL A 47 2.21 -2.85 5.84
CA VAL A 47 1.83 -4.08 5.12
C VAL A 47 0.59 -3.86 4.24
N HIS A 48 -0.46 -3.26 4.80
CA HIS A 48 -1.69 -2.94 4.08
C HIS A 48 -1.42 -1.89 2.99
N THR A 49 -0.57 -0.91 3.27
CA THR A 49 -0.19 0.12 2.29
C THR A 49 0.57 -0.51 1.12
N ALA A 50 1.58 -1.32 1.40
CA ALA A 50 2.38 -2.02 0.40
C ALA A 50 1.58 -3.04 -0.41
N ARG A 51 0.62 -3.74 0.21
CA ARG A 51 -0.28 -4.67 -0.48
C ARG A 51 -1.03 -3.98 -1.64
N VAL A 52 -1.45 -2.73 -1.47
CA VAL A 52 -2.13 -1.99 -2.54
C VAL A 52 -1.20 -1.79 -3.73
N LEU A 53 0.05 -1.39 -3.48
CA LEU A 53 1.06 -1.19 -4.52
C LEU A 53 1.39 -2.49 -5.27
N VAL A 54 1.56 -3.58 -4.51
CA VAL A 54 1.78 -4.94 -5.06
C VAL A 54 0.61 -5.36 -5.95
N TRP A 55 -0.64 -5.18 -5.51
CA TRP A 55 -1.82 -5.50 -6.31
C TRP A 55 -2.00 -4.65 -7.56
N CYS A 56 -1.46 -3.44 -7.57
CA CYS A 56 -1.45 -2.56 -8.72
C CYS A 56 -0.24 -2.80 -9.64
N GLY A 57 0.73 -3.63 -9.21
CA GLY A 57 1.99 -3.83 -9.94
C GLY A 57 2.80 -2.54 -10.10
N ALA A 58 2.69 -1.60 -9.16
CA ALA A 58 3.25 -0.26 -9.28
C ALA A 58 4.11 0.11 -8.07
N PRO A 59 5.22 0.85 -8.25
CA PRO A 59 6.07 1.30 -7.15
C PRO A 59 5.40 2.42 -6.32
N CYS A 60 4.47 3.15 -6.92
CA CYS A 60 3.63 4.16 -6.29
C CYS A 60 2.31 4.30 -7.04
N LEU A 61 1.30 4.86 -6.37
CA LEU A 61 0.08 5.30 -7.04
C LEU A 61 0.20 6.78 -7.43
N PRO A 62 -0.40 7.21 -8.56
CA PRO A 62 -0.53 8.62 -8.88
C PRO A 62 -1.07 9.42 -7.69
N GLY A 63 -0.53 10.61 -7.46
CA GLY A 63 -0.97 11.49 -6.36
C GLY A 63 -0.46 11.13 -4.96
N ALA A 64 0.13 9.96 -4.75
CA ALA A 64 0.90 9.66 -3.54
C ALA A 64 2.32 10.25 -3.65
N ARG A 65 2.85 10.76 -2.52
CA ARG A 65 4.16 11.40 -2.44
C ARG A 65 5.15 10.71 -1.49
N PHE A 66 4.74 9.63 -0.83
CA PHE A 66 5.69 8.83 -0.06
C PHE A 66 6.60 8.03 -1.01
N GLU A 67 7.85 7.85 -0.61
CA GLU A 67 8.84 7.12 -1.39
C GLU A 67 8.84 5.62 -1.02
N GLY A 68 9.32 4.77 -1.92
CA GLY A 68 9.47 3.33 -1.65
C GLY A 68 10.35 3.05 -0.43
N ALA A 69 11.38 3.88 -0.20
CA ALA A 69 12.26 3.79 0.96
C ALA A 69 11.53 4.06 2.29
N GLU A 70 10.61 5.04 2.31
CA GLU A 70 9.78 5.36 3.50
C GLU A 70 8.91 4.14 3.88
N LEU A 71 8.36 3.46 2.87
CA LEU A 71 7.54 2.27 3.09
C LEU A 71 8.38 1.04 3.48
N LEU A 72 9.59 0.92 2.94
CA LEU A 72 10.54 -0.13 3.30
C LEU A 72 10.96 -0.01 4.78
N GLU A 73 11.33 1.20 5.21
CA GLU A 73 11.67 1.49 6.59
C GLU A 73 10.50 1.15 7.53
N ALA A 74 9.28 1.56 7.17
CA ALA A 74 8.10 1.26 7.96
C ALA A 74 7.82 -0.26 8.06
N LEU A 75 8.01 -1.04 6.99
CA LEU A 75 7.91 -2.50 7.05
C LEU A 75 8.92 -3.09 8.05
N LEU A 76 10.18 -2.65 8.00
CA LEU A 76 11.20 -3.15 8.94
C LEU A 76 10.88 -2.79 10.39
N ILE A 77 10.33 -1.60 10.65
CA ILE A 77 9.90 -1.17 11.98
C ILE A 77 8.68 -1.97 12.48
N GLU A 78 7.75 -2.31 11.59
CA GLU A 78 6.52 -3.03 11.94
C GLU A 78 6.72 -4.55 12.11
N GLN A 79 7.88 -5.09 11.71
CA GLN A 79 8.20 -6.50 11.90
C GLN A 79 8.24 -6.85 13.39
N ALA A 80 7.49 -7.88 13.78
CA ALA A 80 7.51 -8.38 15.15
C ALA A 80 8.83 -9.08 15.47
N ALA A 81 9.15 -9.23 16.76
CA ALA A 81 10.40 -9.86 17.21
C ALA A 81 10.58 -11.33 16.76
N ASP A 82 9.49 -12.01 16.42
CA ASP A 82 9.50 -13.36 15.84
C ASP A 82 9.67 -13.37 14.31
N GLY A 83 9.88 -12.19 13.70
CA GLY A 83 10.03 -11.99 12.26
C GLY A 83 8.72 -11.89 11.49
N GLY A 84 7.56 -12.07 12.14
CA GLY A 84 6.25 -12.03 11.49
C GLY A 84 5.64 -10.64 11.38
N TYR A 85 4.56 -10.54 10.60
CA TYR A 85 3.83 -9.29 10.37
C TYR A 85 2.35 -9.39 10.73
N GLY A 86 1.76 -8.27 11.16
CA GLY A 86 0.35 -8.16 11.51
C GLY A 86 -0.05 -8.85 12.82
N THR A 87 -1.22 -8.53 13.34
CA THR A 87 -1.78 -9.16 14.56
C THR A 87 -2.89 -10.17 14.26
N ARG A 88 -3.50 -10.08 13.06
CA ARG A 88 -4.49 -11.00 12.50
C ARG A 88 -4.05 -11.40 11.10
N ASP A 89 -4.45 -12.58 10.65
CA ASP A 89 -4.06 -13.13 9.34
C ASP A 89 -2.54 -13.10 9.09
N ARG A 90 -1.76 -13.40 10.15
CA ARG A 90 -0.29 -13.23 10.19
C ARG A 90 0.43 -13.83 8.99
N LEU A 91 0.05 -15.04 8.57
CA LEU A 91 0.64 -15.69 7.40
C LEU A 91 0.50 -14.83 6.13
N ARG A 92 -0.70 -14.26 5.91
CA ARG A 92 -0.98 -13.44 4.75
C ARG A 92 -0.24 -12.10 4.83
N CYS A 93 -0.24 -11.47 5.99
CA CYS A 93 0.52 -10.24 6.22
C CYS A 93 2.03 -10.45 6.01
N SER A 94 2.61 -11.54 6.53
CA SER A 94 4.01 -11.87 6.31
C SER A 94 4.32 -12.14 4.83
N TRP A 95 3.43 -12.83 4.12
CA TRP A 95 3.57 -13.04 2.68
C TRP A 95 3.57 -11.71 1.91
N ASP A 96 2.59 -10.84 2.16
CA ASP A 96 2.50 -9.56 1.47
C ASP A 96 3.68 -8.64 1.81
N ALA A 97 4.17 -8.68 3.05
CA ALA A 97 5.39 -7.98 3.44
C ALA A 97 6.60 -8.49 2.66
N MET A 98 6.81 -9.80 2.55
CA MET A 98 7.93 -10.36 1.78
C MET A 98 7.86 -9.96 0.29
N VAL A 99 6.68 -10.04 -0.33
CA VAL A 99 6.50 -9.61 -1.72
C VAL A 99 6.79 -8.12 -1.88
N ALA A 100 6.33 -7.29 -0.94
CA ALA A 100 6.61 -5.85 -0.93
C ALA A 100 8.09 -5.54 -0.77
N LEU A 101 8.78 -6.20 0.17
CA LEU A 101 10.23 -6.03 0.38
C LEU A 101 11.00 -6.32 -0.91
N VAL A 102 10.66 -7.43 -1.59
CA VAL A 102 11.28 -7.78 -2.88
C VAL A 102 10.98 -6.70 -3.92
N ASN A 103 9.73 -6.27 -4.08
CA ASN A 103 9.37 -5.31 -5.12
C ASN A 103 9.96 -3.90 -4.89
N LEU A 104 10.01 -3.45 -3.64
CA LEU A 104 10.52 -2.12 -3.28
C LEU A 104 12.06 -2.08 -3.31
N ALA A 105 12.74 -3.17 -2.98
CA ALA A 105 14.21 -3.23 -3.03
C ALA A 105 14.77 -3.06 -4.45
N HIS A 106 14.00 -3.37 -5.49
CA HIS A 106 14.41 -3.20 -6.89
C HIS A 106 14.12 -1.82 -7.47
N THR A 107 13.50 -0.92 -6.69
CA THR A 107 13.11 0.43 -7.14
C THR A 107 14.06 1.54 -6.68
N GLY A 108 15.14 1.20 -5.97
CA GLY A 108 16.20 2.10 -5.52
C GLY A 108 17.40 2.14 -6.46
#